data_AF-A0A5N6WBP4-F1
#
_entry.id   AF-A0A5N6WBP4-F1
#
_cell.length_a   1.000
_cell.length_b   1.000
_cell.length_c   1.000
_cell.angle_alpha   90.00
_cell.angle_beta   90.00
_cell.angle_gamma   90.00
#
_symmetry.space_group_name_H-M   'P 1'
#
loop_
_entity.id
_entity.type
_entity.pdbx_description
1 polymer ?
#
loop_
_entity_poly.entity_id
_entity_poly.type
_entity_poly.pdbx_seq_one_letter_code
_entity_poly.pdbx_strand_id
1 'polypeptide(L)'
;MQHSATAPDMPCDVDKNLEAEEKPQEEEKPEAEGEETDDDDEREPMYDNTDYDHVRFDPIWYGDYPGDEMPPEIAVELGENLEFARYHQMVESSRTIFHMCAIPIGCFPVSFLLSRYQEEGIFPWDHVPGLQSGAVRKCSIPASVTGTVTTQELQTLYPFSRQVTSGETIKVVRVQDNRNFHKFEKDVIAHFTDGLLQQKDTLFRGPSLFALEQPLAFFLPVISSTNADNEFGPGISTTESLLTAKKYAGRTGAIVVFSTPDERSLKCWEPTGDEWRRLTAKWIGLSLSDIGVPPDYQTADVIKGVMSADQSKAQRQNRFLNPDDVKQTAFVSYRGCESLRRELKAIIFIKWSK
;
A
#
# COMPACT_ATOMS: atom_id res chain seq x y z
N MET A 1 34.85 61.40 -33.68
CA MET A 1 36.25 61.87 -33.64
C MET A 1 36.91 61.23 -32.43
N GLN A 2 37.87 60.33 -32.66
CA GLN A 2 38.85 59.91 -31.66
C GLN A 2 39.77 61.09 -31.31
N HIS A 3 40.35 61.07 -30.10
CA HIS A 3 41.78 61.28 -29.79
C HIS A 3 41.90 61.16 -28.25
N SER A 4 42.39 60.05 -27.69
CA SER A 4 43.80 59.65 -27.53
C SER A 4 44.64 60.66 -26.75
N ALA A 5 45.16 60.23 -25.60
CA ALA A 5 46.52 60.58 -25.15
C ALA A 5 47.03 59.55 -24.14
N THR A 6 48.34 59.36 -24.19
CA THR A 6 49.13 58.18 -23.83
C THR A 6 49.97 58.44 -22.56
N ALA A 7 50.46 57.34 -21.97
CA ALA A 7 51.33 57.10 -20.79
C ALA A 7 52.57 58.03 -20.59
N PRO A 8 53.33 57.95 -19.47
CA PRO A 8 54.31 56.85 -19.25
C PRO A 8 54.57 56.40 -17.79
N ASP A 9 55.41 55.36 -17.70
CA ASP A 9 55.85 54.49 -16.59
C ASP A 9 56.79 55.06 -15.49
N MET A 10 56.62 54.50 -14.27
CA MET A 10 57.59 54.01 -13.23
C MET A 10 58.69 54.92 -12.61
N PRO A 11 59.37 54.57 -11.47
CA PRO A 11 59.25 53.46 -10.48
C PRO A 11 59.33 53.91 -8.97
N CYS A 12 59.26 52.97 -8.01
CA CYS A 12 60.25 52.79 -6.91
C CYS A 12 59.78 51.80 -5.81
N ASP A 13 60.65 50.82 -5.54
CA ASP A 13 60.61 49.79 -4.51
C ASP A 13 60.67 50.32 -3.06
N VAL A 14 60.05 49.58 -2.13
CA VAL A 14 60.59 49.37 -0.78
C VAL A 14 60.38 47.90 -0.39
N ASP A 15 61.49 47.17 -0.34
CA ASP A 15 61.64 45.84 0.23
C ASP A 15 61.41 45.81 1.75
N LYS A 16 60.82 44.70 2.22
CA LYS A 16 61.33 43.96 3.39
C LYS A 16 60.77 42.54 3.42
N ASN A 17 61.61 41.60 2.99
CA ASN A 17 61.56 40.17 3.27
C ASN A 17 61.71 39.89 4.77
N LEU A 18 60.99 38.88 5.26
CA LEU A 18 61.54 37.81 6.12
C LEU A 18 60.78 36.51 5.83
N GLU A 19 61.57 35.47 5.59
CA GLU A 19 61.28 34.19 4.94
C GLU A 19 60.78 33.10 5.92
N ALA A 20 60.49 31.93 5.32
CA ALA A 20 60.61 30.56 5.85
C ALA A 20 59.38 29.94 6.54
N GLU A 21 59.07 28.66 6.37
CA GLU A 21 59.29 27.68 5.31
C GLU A 21 58.31 26.53 5.61
N GLU A 22 57.90 25.87 4.54
CA GLU A 22 57.13 24.63 4.40
C GLU A 22 57.35 23.47 5.42
N LYS A 23 56.24 22.70 5.60
CA LYS A 23 56.06 21.25 5.86
C LYS A 23 55.61 20.80 7.26
N PRO A 24 54.95 19.62 7.42
CA PRO A 24 54.19 18.79 6.46
C PRO A 24 52.76 18.42 6.97
N GLN A 25 51.99 17.76 6.11
CA GLN A 25 50.72 17.08 6.41
C GLN A 25 50.73 16.34 7.75
N GLU A 26 49.79 16.69 8.63
CA GLU A 26 49.31 15.80 9.69
C GLU A 26 47.96 15.21 9.25
N GLU A 27 47.94 13.88 9.20
CA GLU A 27 46.74 13.06 9.04
C GLU A 27 45.77 13.35 10.19
N GLU A 28 44.73 14.14 9.93
CA GLU A 28 43.56 14.17 10.79
C GLU A 28 42.69 12.95 10.46
N LYS A 29 42.73 11.98 11.38
CA LYS A 29 41.84 10.83 11.45
C LYS A 29 40.39 11.20 11.10
N PRO A 30 39.64 10.33 10.42
CA PRO A 30 38.20 10.50 10.34
C PRO A 30 37.65 10.39 11.76
N GLU A 31 37.02 11.46 12.24
CA GLU A 31 36.05 11.35 13.31
C GLU A 31 35.02 10.33 12.85
N ALA A 32 34.89 9.25 13.63
CA ALA A 32 33.84 8.29 13.45
C ALA A 32 32.52 9.03 13.63
N GLU A 33 31.89 9.39 12.50
CA GLU A 33 30.46 9.62 12.46
C GLU A 33 29.84 8.37 13.06
N GLY A 34 29.28 8.54 14.26
CA GLY A 34 28.57 7.49 14.95
C GLY A 34 27.55 6.93 13.97
N GLU A 35 27.61 5.61 13.77
CA GLU A 35 26.47 4.86 13.28
C GLU A 35 25.30 5.22 14.20
N GLU A 36 24.46 6.18 13.77
CA GLU A 36 23.07 6.19 14.15
C GLU A 36 22.49 4.89 13.58
N THR A 37 22.66 3.86 14.38
CA THR A 37 21.80 2.70 14.36
C THR A 37 20.42 3.24 14.67
N ASP A 38 19.62 3.44 13.61
CA ASP A 38 18.16 3.39 13.69
C ASP A 38 17.78 1.97 14.13
N ASP A 39 18.15 1.63 15.37
CA ASP A 39 17.42 0.67 16.19
C ASP A 39 16.14 1.40 16.61
N ASP A 40 15.26 1.60 15.62
CA ASP A 40 13.83 1.66 15.86
C ASP A 40 13.45 0.29 16.41
N ASP A 41 13.69 0.14 17.71
CA ASP A 41 13.16 -0.91 18.56
C ASP A 41 11.65 -0.73 18.45
N GLU A 42 11.05 -1.39 17.43
CA GLU A 42 9.62 -1.60 17.24
C GLU A 42 9.10 -2.37 18.46
N ARG A 43 9.09 -1.73 19.63
CA ARG A 43 8.24 -2.12 20.73
C ARG A 43 6.84 -1.85 20.23
N GLU A 44 6.22 -2.91 19.70
CA GLU A 44 4.78 -2.97 19.54
C GLU A 44 4.17 -2.39 20.82
N PRO A 45 3.47 -1.25 20.75
CA PRO A 45 2.81 -0.68 21.92
C PRO A 45 1.95 -1.76 22.56
N MET A 46 2.22 -2.04 23.83
CA MET A 46 1.52 -3.06 24.60
C MET A 46 0.12 -2.49 24.90
N TYR A 47 -0.83 -2.75 24.00
CA TYR A 47 -2.19 -2.22 24.11
C TYR A 47 -2.97 -2.92 25.23
N ASP A 48 -3.84 -2.16 25.88
CA ASP A 48 -4.81 -2.68 26.84
C ASP A 48 -5.89 -3.47 26.08
N ASN A 49 -5.94 -4.78 26.31
CA ASN A 49 -6.86 -5.70 25.63
C ASN A 49 -8.32 -5.60 26.14
N THR A 50 -8.62 -4.62 27.00
CA THR A 50 -9.98 -4.29 27.44
C THR A 50 -10.56 -3.06 26.73
N ASP A 51 -9.76 -2.40 25.88
CA ASP A 51 -10.20 -1.26 25.10
C ASP A 51 -10.89 -1.73 23.81
N TYR A 52 -12.22 -1.75 23.84
CA TYR A 52 -13.05 -2.10 22.69
C TYR A 52 -12.95 -1.09 21.54
N ASP A 53 -12.45 0.12 21.79
CA ASP A 53 -12.19 1.12 20.75
C ASP A 53 -10.96 0.74 19.88
N HIS A 54 -10.16 -0.22 20.32
CA HIS A 54 -8.98 -0.74 19.62
C HIS A 54 -9.15 -2.16 19.05
N VAL A 55 -10.30 -2.81 19.30
CA VAL A 55 -10.66 -4.01 18.53
C VAL A 55 -10.93 -3.52 17.11
N ARG A 56 -10.01 -3.86 16.20
CA ARG A 56 -9.89 -3.34 14.82
C ARG A 56 -11.13 -3.62 13.96
N PHE A 57 -12.20 -2.90 14.24
CA PHE A 57 -13.32 -2.64 13.36
C PHE A 57 -12.96 -1.41 12.53
N ASP A 58 -11.80 -1.42 11.87
CA ASP A 58 -11.35 -0.26 11.09
C ASP A 58 -12.28 -0.13 9.87
N PRO A 59 -12.96 1.02 9.71
CA PRO A 59 -13.77 1.26 8.54
C PRO A 59 -12.86 1.23 7.32
N ILE A 60 -13.03 0.20 6.50
CA ILE A 60 -12.34 0.05 5.21
C ILE A 60 -12.80 1.15 4.21
N TRP A 61 -13.90 1.82 4.56
CA TRP A 61 -14.57 2.86 3.79
C TRP A 61 -15.12 3.96 4.70
N TYR A 62 -14.87 5.22 4.34
CA TYR A 62 -15.55 6.38 4.96
C TYR A 62 -16.13 7.34 3.92
N GLY A 63 -17.45 7.35 3.74
CA GLY A 63 -18.18 8.29 2.86
C GLY A 63 -19.07 7.62 1.80
N ASP A 64 -19.40 8.36 0.74
CA ASP A 64 -20.15 7.89 -0.44
C ASP A 64 -19.34 6.88 -1.26
N TYR A 65 -20.01 6.06 -2.10
CA TYR A 65 -19.37 5.19 -3.11
C TYR A 65 -18.41 6.05 -4.00
N PRO A 66 -17.10 5.77 -4.28
CA PRO A 66 -16.27 6.71 -5.03
C PRO A 66 -16.61 6.70 -6.53
N GLY A 67 -17.45 5.75 -6.97
CA GLY A 67 -17.97 5.68 -8.33
C GLY A 67 -19.39 6.25 -8.45
N ASP A 68 -19.83 6.44 -9.70
CA ASP A 68 -21.13 7.05 -10.03
C ASP A 68 -22.34 6.32 -9.42
N GLU A 69 -22.32 4.98 -9.42
CA GLU A 69 -23.36 4.13 -8.85
C GLU A 69 -22.73 2.95 -8.12
N MET A 70 -23.33 2.58 -6.99
CA MET A 70 -22.96 1.39 -6.24
C MET A 70 -23.36 0.13 -7.03
N PRO A 71 -22.42 -0.79 -7.32
CA PRO A 71 -22.73 -2.03 -8.00
C PRO A 71 -23.86 -2.80 -7.28
N PRO A 72 -24.80 -3.40 -8.03
CA PRO A 72 -25.91 -4.17 -7.43
C PRO A 72 -25.43 -5.26 -6.48
N GLU A 73 -24.28 -5.88 -6.75
CA GLU A 73 -23.67 -6.90 -5.91
C GLU A 73 -23.21 -6.35 -4.56
N ILE A 74 -22.74 -5.10 -4.52
CA ILE A 74 -22.36 -4.39 -3.29
C ILE A 74 -23.64 -3.95 -2.55
N ALA A 75 -24.65 -3.48 -3.29
CA ALA A 75 -25.93 -3.05 -2.73
C ALA A 75 -26.71 -4.20 -2.08
N VAL A 76 -26.72 -5.40 -2.69
CA VAL A 76 -27.33 -6.62 -2.14
C VAL A 76 -26.70 -6.98 -0.79
N GLU A 77 -25.39 -6.81 -0.67
CA GLU A 77 -24.63 -7.14 0.54
C GLU A 77 -24.79 -6.09 1.66
N LEU A 78 -25.04 -4.82 1.31
CA LEU A 78 -25.31 -3.75 2.29
C LEU A 78 -26.72 -3.82 2.89
N GLY A 79 -27.64 -4.52 2.23
CA GLY A 79 -28.99 -4.79 2.69
C GLY A 79 -29.98 -3.61 2.58
N GLU A 80 -31.18 -3.83 3.10
CA GLU A 80 -32.34 -2.94 2.99
C GLU A 80 -32.24 -1.72 3.92
N ASN A 81 -31.29 -0.79 3.74
CA ASN A 81 -31.30 0.53 4.43
C ASN A 81 -30.31 1.56 3.82
N LEU A 82 -29.98 1.43 2.54
CA LEU A 82 -29.03 2.31 1.83
C LEU A 82 -29.44 3.79 1.88
N GLU A 83 -30.74 4.09 1.85
CA GLU A 83 -31.26 5.47 1.84
C GLU A 83 -31.04 6.24 3.17
N PHE A 84 -30.78 5.54 4.28
CA PHE A 84 -30.61 6.13 5.61
C PHE A 84 -29.18 6.11 6.13
N ALA A 85 -28.25 5.52 5.37
CA ALA A 85 -26.86 5.38 5.76
C ALA A 85 -26.01 6.53 5.20
N ARG A 86 -25.28 7.22 6.08
CA ARG A 86 -24.30 8.26 5.67
C ARG A 86 -22.91 7.67 5.39
N TYR A 87 -22.66 6.45 5.89
CA TYR A 87 -21.39 5.76 5.74
C TYR A 87 -21.65 4.27 5.50
N HIS A 88 -21.03 3.73 4.45
CA HIS A 88 -20.93 2.29 4.24
C HIS A 88 -19.64 1.84 4.91
N GLN A 89 -19.68 0.79 5.72
CA GLN A 89 -18.48 0.23 6.31
C GLN A 89 -18.42 -1.26 6.05
N MET A 90 -17.28 -1.69 5.51
CA MET A 90 -16.88 -3.08 5.61
C MET A 90 -16.13 -3.22 6.92
N VAL A 91 -16.50 -4.22 7.70
CA VAL A 91 -15.78 -4.48 8.94
C VAL A 91 -15.44 -5.95 9.09
N GLU A 92 -14.17 -6.18 9.39
CA GLU A 92 -13.64 -7.48 9.72
C GLU A 92 -13.78 -7.72 11.23
N SER A 93 -14.51 -8.78 11.59
CA SER A 93 -14.40 -9.33 12.93
C SER A 93 -13.04 -10.02 13.08
N SER A 94 -12.40 -9.87 14.26
CA SER A 94 -11.26 -10.68 14.72
C SER A 94 -11.44 -12.20 14.59
N ARG A 95 -12.65 -12.64 14.23
CA ARG A 95 -13.07 -14.03 14.04
C ARG A 95 -13.83 -14.26 12.74
N THR A 96 -13.27 -13.88 11.59
CA THR A 96 -13.62 -14.55 10.32
C THR A 96 -15.02 -14.26 9.75
N ILE A 97 -15.57 -13.06 9.96
CA ILE A 97 -16.82 -12.68 9.28
C ILE A 97 -16.68 -11.34 8.57
N PHE A 98 -16.89 -11.38 7.25
CA PHE A 98 -16.97 -10.23 6.36
C PHE A 98 -18.41 -9.75 6.37
N HIS A 99 -18.67 -8.57 6.93
CA HIS A 99 -19.96 -7.90 6.78
C HIS A 99 -19.77 -6.52 6.19
N MET A 100 -20.55 -6.27 5.15
CA MET A 100 -20.85 -4.93 4.68
C MET A 100 -22.12 -4.48 5.36
N CYS A 101 -22.11 -3.32 6.00
CA CYS A 101 -23.33 -2.76 6.54
C CYS A 101 -23.41 -1.25 6.30
N ALA A 102 -24.63 -0.80 6.10
CA ALA A 102 -24.98 0.61 6.08
C ALA A 102 -25.15 1.06 7.55
N ILE A 103 -24.34 2.03 8.00
CA ILE A 103 -24.37 2.48 9.40
C ILE A 103 -25.28 3.72 9.52
N PRO A 104 -26.32 3.67 10.37
CA PRO A 104 -27.23 4.80 10.56
C PRO A 104 -26.51 6.06 11.08
N ILE A 105 -27.06 7.21 10.72
CA ILE A 105 -26.56 8.52 11.17
C ILE A 105 -26.56 8.59 12.71
N GLY A 106 -25.41 8.94 13.28
CA GLY A 106 -25.25 9.11 14.72
C GLY A 106 -24.83 7.84 15.48
N CYS A 107 -24.68 6.71 14.80
CA CYS A 107 -24.18 5.47 15.40
C CYS A 107 -22.65 5.35 15.29
N PHE A 108 -22.00 4.91 16.37
CA PHE A 108 -20.59 4.51 16.31
C PHE A 108 -20.47 3.13 15.65
N PRO A 109 -19.57 2.95 14.67
CA PRO A 109 -19.59 1.76 13.84
C PRO A 109 -19.43 0.43 14.54
N VAL A 110 -18.45 0.38 15.44
CA VAL A 110 -18.11 -0.82 16.22
C VAL A 110 -19.31 -1.22 17.06
N SER A 111 -19.94 -0.26 17.73
CA SER A 111 -21.13 -0.47 18.57
C SER A 111 -22.33 -0.94 17.75
N PHE A 112 -22.56 -0.36 16.57
CA PHE A 112 -23.65 -0.75 15.68
C PHE A 112 -23.50 -2.20 15.20
N LEU A 113 -22.30 -2.57 14.74
CA LEU A 113 -22.00 -3.91 14.24
C LEU A 113 -22.05 -4.98 15.33
N LEU A 114 -21.51 -4.70 16.51
CA LEU A 114 -21.59 -5.63 17.63
C LEU A 114 -23.04 -5.85 18.07
N SER A 115 -23.86 -4.79 18.08
CA SER A 115 -25.30 -4.90 18.39
C SER A 115 -26.05 -5.71 17.33
N ARG A 116 -25.71 -5.53 16.05
CA ARG A 116 -26.29 -6.32 14.95
C ARG A 116 -25.90 -7.79 15.00
N TYR A 117 -24.62 -8.11 15.24
CA TYR A 117 -24.18 -9.49 15.40
C TYR A 117 -24.82 -10.18 16.61
N GLN A 118 -25.13 -9.43 17.65
CA GLN A 118 -25.95 -9.91 18.75
C GLN A 118 -27.38 -10.22 18.28
N GLU A 119 -28.03 -9.28 17.59
CA GLU A 119 -29.42 -9.44 17.12
C GLU A 119 -29.55 -10.63 16.16
N GLU A 120 -28.55 -10.84 15.31
CA GLU A 120 -28.47 -11.96 14.36
C GLU A 120 -28.03 -13.28 15.03
N GLY A 121 -27.76 -13.27 16.35
CA GLY A 121 -27.32 -14.46 17.11
C GLY A 121 -25.93 -14.96 16.73
N ILE A 122 -25.17 -14.17 15.98
CA ILE A 122 -23.78 -14.45 15.57
C ILE A 122 -22.83 -14.29 16.76
N PHE A 123 -23.14 -13.38 17.69
CA PHE A 123 -22.34 -13.11 18.88
C PHE A 123 -23.19 -13.28 20.17
N PRO A 124 -22.92 -14.29 21.01
CA PRO A 124 -23.69 -14.50 22.25
C PRO A 124 -23.27 -13.53 23.36
N TRP A 125 -24.24 -12.99 24.10
CA TRP A 125 -24.02 -12.11 25.28
C TRP A 125 -23.46 -12.81 26.49
N ASP A 126 -23.59 -14.13 26.54
CA ASP A 126 -23.02 -14.90 27.63
C ASP A 126 -21.50 -14.80 27.48
N HIS A 127 -20.86 -14.03 28.35
CA HIS A 127 -19.44 -14.15 28.62
C HIS A 127 -19.11 -15.64 28.65
N VAL A 128 -18.48 -16.16 27.59
CA VAL A 128 -17.99 -17.53 27.57
C VAL A 128 -16.83 -17.55 28.55
N PRO A 129 -16.99 -18.09 29.77
CA PRO A 129 -15.92 -18.05 30.76
C PRO A 129 -14.80 -18.96 30.22
N GLY A 130 -13.64 -18.37 29.92
CA GLY A 130 -12.50 -19.07 29.33
C GLY A 130 -12.27 -18.82 27.83
N LEU A 131 -13.11 -18.03 27.16
CA LEU A 131 -12.77 -17.49 25.85
C LEU A 131 -11.78 -16.35 26.07
N GLN A 132 -10.50 -16.57 25.73
CA GLN A 132 -9.49 -15.52 25.85
C GLN A 132 -9.97 -14.26 25.12
N SER A 133 -10.19 -13.19 25.90
CA SER A 133 -10.37 -11.84 25.41
C SER A 133 -9.23 -11.51 24.45
N GLY A 134 -9.54 -10.98 23.26
CA GLY A 134 -8.53 -10.40 22.37
C GLY A 134 -7.60 -11.38 21.64
N ALA A 135 -8.05 -12.57 21.24
CA ALA A 135 -7.29 -13.34 20.24
C ALA A 135 -7.47 -12.71 18.84
N VAL A 136 -6.80 -11.59 18.58
CA VAL A 136 -6.52 -11.14 17.20
C VAL A 136 -5.80 -12.32 16.55
N ARG A 137 -6.42 -12.95 15.55
CA ARG A 137 -5.76 -14.03 14.82
C ARG A 137 -4.46 -13.45 14.28
N LYS A 138 -3.32 -13.96 14.74
CA LYS A 138 -2.03 -13.57 14.18
C LYS A 138 -2.02 -14.03 12.72
N CYS A 139 -2.22 -13.09 11.79
CA CYS A 139 -2.12 -13.36 10.36
C CYS A 139 -0.74 -13.99 10.13
N SER A 140 -0.75 -15.24 9.69
CA SER A 140 0.42 -16.07 9.58
C SER A 140 0.38 -16.83 8.27
N ILE A 141 1.56 -17.13 7.74
CA ILE A 141 1.69 -17.90 6.51
C ILE A 141 1.01 -19.26 6.72
N PRO A 142 0.03 -19.66 5.88
CA PRO A 142 -0.67 -20.93 6.05
C PRO A 142 0.32 -22.11 6.10
N ALA A 143 0.07 -23.07 6.99
CA ALA A 143 0.99 -24.19 7.23
C ALA A 143 1.22 -25.07 5.99
N SER A 144 0.26 -25.09 5.06
CA SER A 144 0.37 -25.78 3.77
C SER A 144 1.36 -25.11 2.80
N VAL A 145 1.77 -23.87 3.06
CA VAL A 145 2.70 -23.14 2.20
C VAL A 145 4.14 -23.43 2.62
N THR A 146 4.90 -24.04 1.71
CA THR A 146 6.27 -24.51 1.94
C THR A 146 7.29 -23.76 1.09
N GLY A 147 8.57 -24.14 1.17
CA GLY A 147 9.65 -23.54 0.36
C GLY A 147 9.63 -23.91 -1.13
N THR A 148 8.67 -24.72 -1.55
CA THR A 148 8.52 -25.15 -2.95
C THR A 148 7.20 -24.60 -3.49
N VAL A 149 7.22 -24.17 -4.76
CA VAL A 149 6.00 -23.70 -5.44
C VAL A 149 5.02 -24.86 -5.53
N THR A 150 3.83 -24.66 -4.99
CA THR A 150 2.71 -25.60 -5.07
C THR A 150 1.49 -24.87 -5.63
N THR A 151 0.59 -25.61 -6.27
CA THR A 151 -0.71 -25.08 -6.70
C THR A 151 -1.75 -25.52 -5.68
N GLN A 152 -2.50 -24.58 -5.12
CA GLN A 152 -3.51 -24.84 -4.09
C GLN A 152 -4.79 -24.10 -4.43
N GLU A 153 -5.93 -24.68 -4.05
CA GLU A 153 -7.20 -23.96 -4.13
C GLU A 153 -7.17 -22.74 -3.20
N LEU A 154 -7.61 -21.58 -3.68
CA LEU A 154 -7.58 -20.36 -2.89
C LEU A 154 -8.41 -20.52 -1.61
N GLN A 155 -9.54 -21.21 -1.69
CA GLN A 155 -10.41 -21.46 -0.53
C GLN A 155 -9.76 -22.38 0.51
N THR A 156 -8.82 -23.24 0.13
CA THR A 156 -8.04 -24.05 1.09
C THR A 156 -7.11 -23.17 1.93
N LEU A 157 -6.58 -22.10 1.33
CA LEU A 157 -5.71 -21.13 2.00
C LEU A 157 -6.52 -20.12 2.82
N TYR A 158 -7.62 -19.63 2.25
CA TYR A 158 -8.50 -18.61 2.80
C TYR A 158 -9.96 -19.04 2.63
N PRO A 159 -10.55 -19.74 3.61
CA PRO A 159 -11.90 -20.32 3.50
C PRO A 159 -13.02 -19.33 3.19
N PHE A 160 -12.82 -18.06 3.54
CA PHE A 160 -13.77 -16.96 3.32
C PHE A 160 -13.53 -16.22 2.00
N SER A 161 -12.57 -16.67 1.19
CA SER A 161 -12.37 -16.12 -0.14
C SER A 161 -13.57 -16.38 -1.03
N ARG A 162 -14.13 -15.31 -1.58
CA ARG A 162 -15.14 -15.42 -2.64
C ARG A 162 -14.49 -16.06 -3.87
N GLN A 163 -15.03 -17.21 -4.27
CA GLN A 163 -14.61 -17.88 -5.48
C GLN A 163 -15.12 -17.10 -6.70
N VAL A 164 -14.25 -16.87 -7.68
CA VAL A 164 -14.68 -16.36 -8.98
C VAL A 164 -15.15 -17.50 -9.86
N THR A 165 -14.45 -18.63 -9.79
CA THR A 165 -14.77 -19.85 -10.51
C THR A 165 -14.63 -21.05 -9.58
N SER A 166 -15.41 -22.11 -9.85
CA SER A 166 -15.30 -23.36 -9.09
C SER A 166 -13.93 -23.98 -9.28
N GLY A 167 -13.26 -24.35 -8.18
CA GLY A 167 -11.95 -24.99 -8.21
C GLY A 167 -10.81 -24.05 -8.57
N GLU A 168 -10.95 -22.76 -8.28
CA GLU A 168 -9.90 -21.79 -8.54
C GLU A 168 -8.63 -22.07 -7.74
N THR A 169 -7.52 -22.23 -8.47
CA THR A 169 -6.21 -22.53 -7.89
C THR A 169 -5.21 -21.43 -8.16
N ILE A 170 -4.35 -21.18 -7.17
CA ILE A 170 -3.24 -20.24 -7.26
C ILE A 170 -1.92 -20.93 -6.91
N LYS A 171 -0.81 -20.39 -7.41
CA LYS A 171 0.52 -20.81 -6.99
C LYS A 171 0.89 -20.17 -5.67
N VAL A 172 1.49 -20.94 -4.77
CA VAL A 172 1.98 -20.44 -3.49
C VAL A 172 3.34 -20.97 -3.16
N VAL A 173 4.15 -20.11 -2.53
CA VAL A 173 5.48 -20.45 -2.03
C VAL A 173 5.84 -19.55 -0.85
N ARG A 174 6.64 -20.09 0.06
CA ARG A 174 7.25 -19.35 1.16
C ARG A 174 8.74 -19.17 0.86
N VAL A 175 9.17 -17.92 0.75
CA VAL A 175 10.56 -17.55 0.50
C VAL A 175 11.17 -16.89 1.73
N GLN A 176 12.49 -16.94 1.84
CA GLN A 176 13.20 -16.25 2.91
C GLN A 176 13.43 -14.79 2.52
N ASP A 177 13.26 -13.89 3.48
CA ASP A 177 13.64 -12.49 3.33
C ASP A 177 15.14 -12.36 3.05
N ASN A 178 15.50 -11.33 2.29
CA ASN A 178 16.88 -11.02 2.00
C ASN A 178 17.04 -9.51 1.85
N ARG A 179 17.95 -8.93 2.65
CA ARG A 179 18.26 -7.49 2.64
C ARG A 179 18.79 -7.01 1.28
N ASN A 180 19.38 -7.90 0.49
CA ASN A 180 19.75 -7.59 -0.90
C ASN A 180 18.56 -7.90 -1.81
N PHE A 181 17.89 -6.85 -2.28
CA PHE A 181 16.65 -6.96 -3.04
C PHE A 181 16.86 -7.60 -4.43
N HIS A 182 18.00 -7.37 -5.08
CA HIS A 182 18.31 -8.04 -6.35
C HIS A 182 18.55 -9.53 -6.18
N LYS A 183 19.19 -9.93 -5.07
CA LYS A 183 19.35 -11.34 -4.73
C LYS A 183 17.99 -11.96 -4.39
N PHE A 184 17.17 -11.28 -3.60
CA PHE A 184 15.79 -11.70 -3.31
C PHE A 184 15.00 -11.94 -4.61
N GLU A 185 15.00 -10.96 -5.51
CA GLU A 185 14.29 -11.02 -6.80
C GLU A 185 14.75 -12.21 -7.64
N LYS A 186 16.07 -12.40 -7.78
CA LYS A 186 16.63 -13.54 -8.51
C LYS A 186 16.21 -14.88 -7.89
N ASP A 187 16.27 -15.00 -6.57
CA ASP A 187 15.93 -16.22 -5.85
C ASP A 187 14.42 -16.52 -6.01
N VAL A 188 13.56 -15.52 -5.89
CA VAL A 188 12.11 -15.63 -6.12
C VAL A 188 11.79 -16.04 -7.55
N ILE A 189 12.41 -15.41 -8.54
CA ILE A 189 12.23 -15.76 -9.96
C ILE A 189 12.65 -17.21 -10.22
N ALA A 190 13.72 -17.69 -9.58
CA ALA A 190 14.17 -19.07 -9.73
C ALA A 190 13.18 -20.12 -9.20
N HIS A 191 12.28 -19.75 -8.28
CA HIS A 191 11.21 -20.64 -7.82
C HIS A 191 10.14 -20.88 -8.91
N PHE A 192 9.93 -19.92 -9.83
CA PHE A 192 8.89 -19.97 -10.86
C PHE A 192 9.49 -20.33 -12.23
N THR A 193 9.78 -21.61 -12.43
CA THR A 193 10.44 -22.12 -13.65
C THR A 193 9.56 -22.06 -14.90
N ASP A 194 8.26 -21.78 -14.76
CA ASP A 194 7.32 -21.65 -15.86
C ASP A 194 7.31 -20.26 -16.50
N GLY A 195 8.12 -19.33 -16.00
CA GLY A 195 8.25 -18.00 -16.58
C GLY A 195 7.17 -17.01 -16.12
N LEU A 196 6.32 -17.37 -15.16
CA LEU A 196 5.21 -16.53 -14.69
C LEU A 196 5.68 -15.13 -14.28
N LEU A 197 6.81 -15.02 -13.57
CA LEU A 197 7.29 -13.74 -13.03
C LEU A 197 8.09 -12.92 -14.05
N GLN A 198 8.39 -13.48 -15.22
CA GLN A 198 9.18 -12.86 -16.28
C GLN A 198 8.30 -12.35 -17.43
N GLN A 199 6.98 -12.58 -17.34
CA GLN A 199 5.99 -12.08 -18.27
C GLN A 199 5.88 -10.56 -18.14
N LYS A 200 5.81 -9.86 -19.29
CA LYS A 200 5.74 -8.39 -19.33
C LYS A 200 4.41 -7.85 -18.80
N ASP A 201 3.38 -8.68 -18.84
CA ASP A 201 2.02 -8.45 -18.38
C ASP A 201 1.81 -8.98 -16.96
N THR A 202 2.83 -8.89 -16.11
CA THR A 202 2.73 -9.27 -14.69
C THR A 202 2.61 -8.04 -13.81
N LEU A 203 1.61 -8.04 -12.94
CA LEU A 203 1.40 -7.03 -11.92
C LEU A 203 1.65 -7.62 -10.53
N PHE A 204 2.27 -6.82 -9.67
CA PHE A 204 2.64 -7.19 -8.31
C PHE A 204 2.02 -6.24 -7.30
N ARG A 205 1.58 -6.78 -6.16
CA ARG A 205 1.19 -6.00 -4.97
C ARG A 205 1.89 -6.56 -3.75
N GLY A 206 2.44 -5.70 -2.91
CA GLY A 206 3.13 -6.12 -1.68
C GLY A 206 2.37 -5.76 -0.41
N PRO A 207 1.39 -6.56 0.06
CA PRO A 207 0.73 -6.29 1.33
C PRO A 207 1.49 -6.88 2.53
N SER A 208 1.21 -6.36 3.73
CA SER A 208 1.41 -7.10 4.97
C SER A 208 0.51 -8.34 5.00
N LEU A 209 0.78 -9.32 5.87
CA LEU A 209 -0.10 -10.50 5.98
C LEU A 209 -1.51 -10.12 6.45
N PHE A 210 -1.63 -9.08 7.26
CA PHE A 210 -2.92 -8.55 7.69
C PHE A 210 -3.69 -7.92 6.51
N ALA A 211 -3.02 -7.04 5.75
CA ALA A 211 -3.62 -6.40 4.57
C ALA A 211 -3.84 -7.34 3.38
N LEU A 212 -3.34 -8.59 3.44
CA LEU A 212 -3.57 -9.62 2.43
C LEU A 212 -4.93 -10.30 2.60
N GLU A 213 -5.36 -10.57 3.84
CA GLU A 213 -6.58 -11.34 4.11
C GLU A 213 -7.84 -10.62 3.59
N GLN A 214 -7.87 -9.30 3.74
CA GLN A 214 -9.01 -8.45 3.35
C GLN A 214 -9.36 -8.52 1.85
N PRO A 215 -8.45 -8.19 0.91
CA PRO A 215 -8.77 -8.29 -0.51
C PRO A 215 -9.05 -9.74 -0.91
N LEU A 216 -8.36 -10.74 -0.34
CA LEU A 216 -8.60 -12.14 -0.71
C LEU A 216 -10.00 -12.63 -0.36
N ALA A 217 -10.62 -12.08 0.68
CA ALA A 217 -12.02 -12.35 0.98
C ALA A 217 -12.97 -11.68 0.00
N PHE A 218 -12.75 -10.39 -0.26
CA PHE A 218 -13.53 -9.64 -1.22
C PHE A 218 -12.70 -8.54 -1.89
N PHE A 219 -12.48 -8.65 -3.20
CA PHE A 219 -11.75 -7.65 -3.99
C PHE A 219 -12.61 -6.41 -4.19
N LEU A 220 -12.39 -5.41 -3.32
CA LEU A 220 -13.06 -4.12 -3.36
C LEU A 220 -12.05 -2.97 -3.37
N PRO A 221 -12.43 -1.79 -3.90
CA PRO A 221 -11.63 -0.59 -3.75
C PRO A 221 -11.68 -0.14 -2.30
N VAL A 222 -10.57 -0.30 -1.60
CA VAL A 222 -10.45 -0.04 -0.16
C VAL A 222 -9.43 1.05 0.10
N ILE A 223 -9.68 1.91 1.07
CA ILE A 223 -8.69 2.90 1.52
C ILE A 223 -7.72 2.18 2.43
N SER A 224 -6.43 2.17 2.06
CA SER A 224 -5.39 1.70 2.97
C SER A 224 -5.23 2.71 4.12
N SER A 225 -4.93 2.23 5.33
CA SER A 225 -4.57 3.13 6.44
C SER A 225 -3.25 3.89 6.19
N THR A 226 -2.45 3.42 5.24
CA THR A 226 -1.21 4.04 4.77
C THR A 226 -1.47 4.94 3.57
N ASN A 227 -1.34 6.26 3.74
CA ASN A 227 -1.55 7.25 2.68
C ASN A 227 -0.71 7.00 1.42
N ALA A 228 0.45 6.34 1.56
CA ALA A 228 1.34 6.02 0.45
C ALA A 228 0.73 5.03 -0.57
N ASP A 229 -0.19 4.18 -0.14
CA ASP A 229 -0.85 3.19 -1.00
C ASP A 229 -2.10 3.77 -1.70
N ASN A 230 -2.56 4.94 -1.25
CA ASN A 230 -3.77 5.60 -1.71
C ASN A 230 -3.48 6.72 -2.71
N GLU A 231 -2.28 6.84 -3.28
CA GLU A 231 -1.91 7.99 -4.12
C GLU A 231 -2.88 8.25 -5.31
N PHE A 232 -3.50 7.19 -5.84
CA PHE A 232 -4.56 7.25 -6.85
C PHE A 232 -5.96 6.98 -6.28
N GLY A 233 -6.15 7.15 -4.98
CA GLY A 233 -7.39 6.95 -4.24
C GLY A 233 -7.63 5.53 -3.72
N PRO A 234 -8.84 5.26 -3.21
CA PRO A 234 -9.25 3.95 -2.73
C PRO A 234 -9.15 2.94 -3.86
N GLY A 235 -8.45 1.84 -3.65
CA GLY A 235 -8.20 0.89 -4.72
C GLY A 235 -7.16 -0.16 -4.42
N ILE A 236 -7.09 -1.14 -5.32
CA ILE A 236 -6.02 -2.13 -5.29
C ILE A 236 -4.88 -1.64 -6.16
N SER A 237 -3.88 -1.00 -5.53
CA SER A 237 -2.65 -0.57 -6.18
C SER A 237 -1.72 -1.74 -6.48
N THR A 238 -1.17 -1.76 -7.70
CA THR A 238 -0.25 -2.77 -8.22
C THR A 238 0.89 -2.10 -9.00
N THR A 239 1.99 -2.80 -9.23
CA THR A 239 3.17 -2.31 -9.95
C THR A 239 3.76 -3.41 -10.83
N GLU A 240 4.42 -3.04 -11.92
CA GLU A 240 5.17 -3.98 -12.77
C GLU A 240 6.52 -4.40 -12.14
N SER A 241 6.92 -3.75 -11.03
CA SER A 241 8.21 -3.98 -10.38
C SER A 241 8.09 -4.92 -9.17
N LEU A 242 8.61 -6.14 -9.30
CA LEU A 242 8.70 -7.10 -8.19
C LEU A 242 9.48 -6.53 -7.01
N LEU A 243 10.56 -5.80 -7.29
CA LEU A 243 11.37 -5.10 -6.29
C LEU A 243 10.56 -4.04 -5.52
N THR A 244 9.71 -3.29 -6.21
CA THR A 244 8.82 -2.31 -5.57
C THR A 244 7.79 -3.02 -4.69
N ALA A 245 7.13 -4.06 -5.19
CA ALA A 245 6.22 -4.86 -4.38
C ALA A 245 6.91 -5.46 -3.14
N LYS A 246 8.17 -5.90 -3.24
CA LYS A 246 8.95 -6.37 -2.08
C LYS A 246 9.17 -5.27 -1.03
N LYS A 247 9.37 -4.01 -1.44
CA LYS A 247 9.50 -2.88 -0.49
C LYS A 247 8.22 -2.73 0.33
N TYR A 248 7.07 -2.71 -0.33
CA TYR A 248 5.76 -2.61 0.32
C TYR A 248 5.43 -3.82 1.22
N ALA A 249 5.80 -5.03 0.78
CA ALA A 249 5.57 -6.24 1.56
C ALA A 249 6.42 -6.32 2.84
N GLY A 250 7.48 -5.51 2.96
CA GLY A 250 8.39 -5.53 4.11
C GLY A 250 9.10 -6.88 4.28
N ARG A 251 9.46 -7.22 5.53
CA ARG A 251 10.23 -8.45 5.86
C ARG A 251 9.36 -9.69 6.08
N THR A 252 8.06 -9.51 6.35
CA THR A 252 7.16 -10.58 6.78
C THR A 252 5.82 -10.58 6.06
N GLY A 253 5.61 -9.75 5.04
CA GLY A 253 4.38 -9.69 4.26
C GLY A 253 4.31 -10.74 3.15
N ALA A 254 3.57 -10.40 2.11
CA ALA A 254 3.43 -11.23 0.91
C ALA A 254 3.56 -10.39 -0.35
N ILE A 255 3.80 -11.06 -1.48
CA ILE A 255 3.71 -10.48 -2.81
C ILE A 255 2.62 -11.24 -3.54
N VAL A 256 1.57 -10.52 -3.94
CA VAL A 256 0.46 -11.04 -4.74
C VAL A 256 0.78 -10.77 -6.20
N VAL A 257 0.63 -11.80 -7.03
CA VAL A 257 1.00 -11.78 -8.44
C VAL A 257 -0.26 -11.93 -9.29
N PHE A 258 -0.44 -11.01 -10.22
CA PHE A 258 -1.54 -10.99 -11.17
C PHE A 258 -1.00 -10.96 -12.59
N SER A 259 -1.77 -11.49 -13.54
CA SER A 259 -1.63 -11.06 -14.93
C SER A 259 -2.33 -9.71 -15.14
N THR A 260 -1.94 -8.96 -16.15
CA THR A 260 -2.65 -7.72 -16.52
C THR A 260 -4.05 -8.07 -17.05
N PRO A 261 -5.14 -7.53 -16.46
CA PRO A 261 -6.49 -7.78 -16.93
C PRO A 261 -6.75 -7.27 -18.35
N ASP A 262 -7.74 -7.83 -19.04
CA ASP A 262 -8.22 -7.27 -20.31
C ASP A 262 -8.95 -5.94 -20.09
N GLU A 263 -8.25 -4.85 -20.41
CA GLU A 263 -8.71 -3.48 -20.23
C GLU A 263 -9.72 -3.02 -21.27
N ARG A 264 -9.99 -3.78 -22.35
CA ARG A 264 -10.95 -3.38 -23.39
C ARG A 264 -12.35 -3.11 -22.86
N SER A 265 -12.70 -3.76 -21.75
CA SER A 265 -13.99 -3.60 -21.10
C SER A 265 -13.99 -2.54 -20.01
N LEU A 266 -12.82 -2.04 -19.59
CA LEU A 266 -12.64 -1.14 -18.45
C LEU A 266 -12.43 0.31 -18.90
N LYS A 267 -12.89 1.26 -18.08
CA LYS A 267 -12.55 2.68 -18.24
C LYS A 267 -11.18 2.95 -17.63
N CYS A 268 -10.15 2.92 -18.48
CA CYS A 268 -8.78 3.25 -18.08
C CYS A 268 -8.51 4.74 -18.22
N TRP A 269 -7.93 5.34 -17.18
CA TRP A 269 -7.50 6.73 -17.18
C TRP A 269 -6.02 6.85 -16.81
N GLU A 270 -5.27 7.63 -17.57
CA GLU A 270 -3.86 7.93 -17.30
C GLU A 270 -3.71 9.43 -17.01
N PRO A 271 -3.81 9.89 -15.75
CA PRO A 271 -3.67 11.29 -15.42
C PRO A 271 -2.29 11.82 -15.81
N THR A 272 -2.25 13.01 -16.43
CA THR A 272 -0.98 13.65 -16.82
C THR A 272 -0.87 15.08 -16.29
N GLY A 273 0.37 15.57 -16.15
CA GLY A 273 0.64 16.97 -15.81
C GLY A 273 -0.12 17.46 -14.56
N ASP A 274 -1.05 18.40 -14.75
CA ASP A 274 -1.82 18.99 -13.66
C ASP A 274 -2.83 18.02 -13.03
N GLU A 275 -3.40 17.11 -13.82
CA GLU A 275 -4.37 16.11 -13.34
C GLU A 275 -3.70 15.17 -12.33
N TRP A 276 -2.52 14.67 -12.69
CA TRP A 276 -1.70 13.84 -11.82
C TRP A 276 -1.37 14.58 -10.53
N ARG A 277 -0.86 15.82 -10.61
CA ARG A 277 -0.52 16.62 -9.42
C ARG A 277 -1.70 16.83 -8.47
N ARG A 278 -2.90 17.10 -9.00
CA ARG A 278 -4.10 17.29 -8.19
C ARG A 278 -4.58 15.99 -7.56
N LEU A 279 -4.58 14.89 -8.32
CA LEU A 279 -5.00 13.59 -7.84
C LEU A 279 -4.11 13.13 -6.67
N THR A 280 -2.79 13.17 -6.86
CA THR A 280 -1.83 12.71 -5.86
C THR A 280 -1.82 13.62 -4.64
N ALA A 281 -1.91 14.95 -4.82
CA ALA A 281 -2.05 15.90 -3.73
C ALA A 281 -3.31 15.66 -2.88
N LYS A 282 -4.44 15.32 -3.52
CA LYS A 282 -5.70 15.01 -2.82
C LYS A 282 -5.52 13.84 -1.87
N TRP A 283 -5.02 12.73 -2.40
CA TRP A 283 -5.07 11.46 -1.68
C TRP A 283 -3.88 11.25 -0.73
N ILE A 284 -2.77 11.94 -0.95
CA ILE A 284 -1.68 12.03 0.02
C ILE A 284 -2.02 13.02 1.16
N GLY A 285 -3.14 13.75 1.04
CA GLY A 285 -3.67 14.61 2.09
C GLY A 285 -2.96 15.96 2.21
N LEU A 286 -2.46 16.51 1.09
CA LEU A 286 -1.87 17.85 1.09
C LEU A 286 -2.96 18.89 1.34
N SER A 287 -2.70 19.81 2.27
CA SER A 287 -3.63 20.88 2.63
C SER A 287 -3.41 22.09 1.71
N LEU A 288 -3.64 21.90 0.41
CA LEU A 288 -3.58 22.99 -0.57
C LEU A 288 -5.01 23.46 -0.87
N SER A 289 -5.25 24.76 -0.72
CA SER A 289 -6.49 25.39 -1.17
C SER A 289 -6.63 25.19 -2.69
N ASP A 290 -7.72 24.57 -3.14
CA ASP A 290 -8.09 24.28 -4.55
C ASP A 290 -7.73 22.88 -5.13
N ILE A 291 -7.56 21.85 -4.30
CA ILE A 291 -7.46 20.47 -4.82
C ILE A 291 -8.85 19.90 -5.13
N GLY A 292 -9.38 20.25 -6.29
CA GLY A 292 -10.44 19.47 -6.94
C GLY A 292 -9.87 18.22 -7.58
N VAL A 293 -10.52 17.07 -7.40
CA VAL A 293 -10.15 15.84 -8.13
C VAL A 293 -10.63 15.97 -9.58
N PRO A 294 -9.81 15.60 -10.58
CA PRO A 294 -10.22 15.65 -11.98
C PRO A 294 -11.51 14.84 -12.23
N PRO A 295 -12.42 15.29 -13.13
CA PRO A 295 -13.70 14.61 -13.34
C PRO A 295 -13.57 13.13 -13.76
N ASP A 296 -12.56 12.80 -14.57
CA ASP A 296 -12.32 11.43 -15.06
C ASP A 296 -12.12 10.41 -13.93
N TYR A 297 -11.63 10.87 -12.77
CA TYR A 297 -11.47 10.05 -11.58
C TYR A 297 -12.76 9.33 -11.16
N GLN A 298 -13.91 10.02 -11.24
CA GLN A 298 -15.20 9.50 -10.76
C GLN A 298 -15.69 8.31 -11.57
N THR A 299 -15.28 8.25 -12.84
CA THR A 299 -15.76 7.24 -13.78
C THR A 299 -14.72 6.16 -14.10
N ALA A 300 -13.49 6.30 -13.59
CA ALA A 300 -12.40 5.38 -13.88
C ALA A 300 -12.62 4.03 -13.19
N ASP A 301 -12.36 2.94 -13.93
CA ASP A 301 -12.23 1.60 -13.35
C ASP A 301 -10.78 1.31 -12.95
N VAL A 302 -9.84 1.85 -13.74
CA VAL A 302 -8.41 1.66 -13.61
C VAL A 302 -7.72 3.00 -13.82
N ILE A 303 -6.82 3.35 -12.90
CA ILE A 303 -5.96 4.53 -13.02
C ILE A 303 -4.51 4.06 -13.16
N LYS A 304 -3.80 4.58 -14.17
CA LYS A 304 -2.38 4.28 -14.37
C LYS A 304 -1.57 5.55 -14.34
N GLY A 305 -0.46 5.51 -13.62
CA GLY A 305 0.41 6.66 -13.55
C GLY A 305 1.75 6.32 -12.95
N VAL A 306 2.63 7.30 -12.96
CA VAL A 306 3.87 7.24 -12.19
C VAL A 306 3.57 7.47 -10.71
N MET A 307 4.27 6.75 -9.85
CA MET A 307 4.22 6.97 -8.41
C MET A 307 4.85 8.32 -8.07
N SER A 308 4.58 8.84 -6.88
CA SER A 308 5.28 10.01 -6.36
C SER A 308 6.57 9.66 -5.65
N ALA A 309 7.58 10.51 -5.82
CA ALA A 309 8.78 10.51 -5.02
C ALA A 309 8.63 11.41 -3.78
N ASP A 310 9.41 11.11 -2.73
CA ASP A 310 9.58 11.95 -1.54
C ASP A 310 8.28 12.32 -0.79
N GLN A 311 7.31 11.41 -0.71
CA GLN A 311 5.99 11.67 -0.09
C GLN A 311 6.08 12.29 1.31
N SER A 312 6.94 11.73 2.19
CA SER A 312 7.13 12.23 3.56
C SER A 312 7.63 13.67 3.59
N LYS A 313 8.51 14.05 2.64
CA LYS A 313 9.03 15.41 2.53
C LYS A 313 7.98 16.36 1.96
N ALA A 314 7.20 15.89 0.98
CA ALA A 314 6.10 16.66 0.39
C ALA A 314 5.02 17.01 1.44
N GLN A 315 4.63 16.05 2.28
CA GLN A 315 3.69 16.27 3.38
C GLN A 315 4.23 17.26 4.42
N ARG A 316 5.48 17.08 4.89
CA ARG A 316 6.10 18.00 5.86
C ARG A 316 6.21 19.43 5.36
N GLN A 317 6.45 19.62 4.06
CA GLN A 317 6.63 20.92 3.43
C GLN A 317 5.36 21.47 2.79
N ASN A 318 4.24 20.73 2.86
CA ASN A 318 2.98 21.01 2.20
C ASN A 318 3.16 21.49 0.74
N ARG A 319 3.93 20.72 -0.04
CA ARG A 319 4.27 21.04 -1.45
C ARG A 319 3.82 19.92 -2.37
N PHE A 320 3.61 20.24 -3.64
CA PHE A 320 3.33 19.23 -4.67
C PHE A 320 4.45 18.19 -4.75
N LEU A 321 4.02 16.96 -5.07
CA LEU A 321 4.90 15.83 -5.25
C LEU A 321 5.59 15.87 -6.60
N ASN A 322 6.75 15.24 -6.68
CA ASN A 322 7.44 15.01 -7.94
C ASN A 322 7.12 13.59 -8.43
N PRO A 323 6.96 13.38 -9.74
CA PRO A 323 6.83 12.05 -10.30
C PRO A 323 8.12 11.24 -10.09
N ASP A 324 7.97 9.96 -9.81
CA ASP A 324 9.01 8.94 -9.82
C ASP A 324 9.05 8.22 -11.18
N ASP A 325 10.01 7.31 -11.37
CA ASP A 325 10.14 6.50 -12.59
C ASP A 325 9.29 5.22 -12.55
N VAL A 326 8.79 4.85 -11.36
CA VAL A 326 8.02 3.62 -11.17
C VAL A 326 6.56 3.84 -11.52
N LYS A 327 6.02 2.97 -12.37
CA LYS A 327 4.59 2.96 -12.69
C LYS A 327 3.78 2.16 -11.67
N GLN A 328 2.58 2.66 -11.40
CA GLN A 328 1.56 2.01 -10.61
C GLN A 328 0.24 1.97 -11.40
N THR A 329 -0.46 0.85 -11.25
CA THR A 329 -1.83 0.66 -11.75
C THR A 329 -2.74 0.43 -10.55
N ALA A 330 -3.71 1.33 -10.34
CA ALA A 330 -4.71 1.25 -9.29
C ALA A 330 -6.07 0.83 -9.86
N PHE A 331 -6.65 -0.22 -9.30
CA PHE A 331 -8.00 -0.67 -9.63
C PHE A 331 -8.97 -0.05 -8.62
N VAL A 332 -9.72 0.97 -9.06
CA VAL A 332 -10.42 1.92 -8.18
C VAL A 332 -11.94 1.75 -8.17
N SER A 333 -12.48 0.89 -9.05
CA SER A 333 -13.88 0.48 -9.03
C SER A 333 -14.02 -1.00 -8.68
N TYR A 334 -15.22 -1.42 -8.29
CA TYR A 334 -15.54 -2.84 -8.13
C TYR A 334 -15.23 -3.64 -9.40
N ARG A 335 -15.61 -3.12 -10.58
CA ARG A 335 -15.38 -3.78 -11.86
C ARG A 335 -13.89 -3.93 -12.18
N GLY A 336 -13.09 -2.92 -11.86
CA GLY A 336 -11.64 -3.00 -11.93
C GLY A 336 -11.09 -4.07 -10.98
N CYS A 337 -11.53 -4.05 -9.71
CA CYS A 337 -11.08 -5.01 -8.70
C CYS A 337 -11.49 -6.45 -9.03
N GLU A 338 -12.70 -6.68 -9.54
CA GLU A 338 -13.19 -7.97 -10.02
C GLU A 338 -12.37 -8.47 -11.22
N SER A 339 -12.03 -7.57 -12.15
CA SER A 339 -11.17 -7.91 -13.29
C SER A 339 -9.77 -8.29 -12.85
N LEU A 340 -9.19 -7.57 -11.88
CA LEU A 340 -7.92 -7.92 -11.26
C LEU A 340 -7.98 -9.27 -10.53
N ARG A 341 -9.06 -9.51 -9.77
CA ARG A 341 -9.28 -10.75 -9.02
C ARG A 341 -9.19 -11.98 -9.93
N ARG A 342 -9.80 -11.92 -11.13
CA ARG A 342 -9.77 -12.99 -12.15
C ARG A 342 -8.35 -13.32 -12.62
N GLU A 343 -7.45 -12.35 -12.53
CA GLU A 343 -6.07 -12.50 -12.94
C GLU A 343 -5.11 -12.88 -11.82
N LEU A 344 -5.59 -13.20 -10.61
CA LEU A 344 -4.75 -13.69 -9.52
C LEU A 344 -4.07 -15.02 -9.91
N LYS A 345 -2.73 -15.03 -9.95
CA LYS A 345 -1.94 -16.21 -10.34
C LYS A 345 -1.14 -16.80 -9.19
N ALA A 346 -0.59 -15.98 -8.30
CA ALA A 346 0.25 -16.46 -7.21
C ALA A 346 0.25 -15.59 -5.96
N ILE A 347 0.62 -16.19 -4.83
CA ILE A 347 0.97 -15.49 -3.59
C ILE A 347 2.34 -16.01 -3.09
N ILE A 348 3.30 -15.10 -2.97
CA ILE A 348 4.66 -15.36 -2.49
C ILE A 348 4.77 -14.82 -1.08
N PHE A 349 4.86 -15.70 -0.10
CA PHE A 349 4.95 -15.32 1.31
C PHE A 349 6.40 -15.10 1.73
N ILE A 350 6.69 -13.98 2.39
CA ILE A 350 8.04 -13.64 2.83
C ILE A 350 8.17 -14.02 4.29
N LYS A 351 9.17 -14.84 4.61
CA LYS A 351 9.52 -15.21 5.97
C LYS A 351 10.81 -14.52 6.38
N TRP A 352 10.78 -13.79 7.48
CA TRP A 352 11.99 -13.33 8.14
C TRP A 352 12.59 -14.46 9.00
N SER A 353 13.89 -14.70 8.84
CA SER A 353 14.65 -15.57 9.74
C SER A 353 15.35 -14.70 10.77
N LYS A 354 15.06 -14.94 12.05
CA LYS A 354 15.76 -14.31 13.19
C LYS A 354 17.19 -14.82 13.29
#